data_AF-A0A022RW70-F1
#
_entry.id   AF-A0A022RW70-F1
#
_cell.length_a   1.000
_cell.length_b   1.000
_cell.length_c   1.000
_cell.angle_alpha   90.00
_cell.angle_beta   90.00
_cell.angle_gamma   90.00
#
_symmetry.space_group_name_H-M   'P 1'
#
loop_
_entity.id
_entity.type
_entity.pdbx_description
1 polymer ?
#
loop_
_entity_poly.entity_id
_entity_poly.type
_entity_poly.pdbx_seq_one_letter_code
_entity_poly.pdbx_strand_id
1 'polypeptide(L)'
;METSSSLPAIFPSTDEITEEAETVSLVRVSSLPSGFSSQQRRRRVGNNTASSLGALPRRQQFSREIGHAAAETYLLTRLSFKLLTYLGVGYRWITRLLALALYAMLLMPGFLQVAYDYFFSSQVRRSVVYGDQPRNRLDLYLPTNTDELKPVVIFVTGGAWIIGYKAWGSLLGLHLAERDIIVACIDY
;
A
#
# COMPACT_ATOMS: atom_id res chain seq x y z
N MET A 1 -32.96 46.88 -31.95
CA MET A 1 -34.20 46.09 -31.91
C MET A 1 -33.86 44.69 -31.43
N GLU A 2 -34.42 44.11 -30.37
CA GLU A 2 -35.18 44.65 -29.21
C GLU A 2 -34.86 43.73 -27.99
N THR A 3 -34.29 44.27 -26.90
CA THR A 3 -34.89 44.42 -25.55
C THR A 3 -35.01 43.19 -24.64
N SER A 4 -34.48 43.32 -23.41
CA SER A 4 -34.90 42.63 -22.16
C SER A 4 -34.54 41.13 -22.00
N SER A 5 -34.43 40.54 -20.79
CA SER A 5 -34.70 41.03 -19.42
C SER A 5 -33.80 40.42 -18.31
N SER A 6 -33.54 41.23 -17.26
CA SER A 6 -33.34 40.93 -15.81
C SER A 6 -32.63 39.67 -15.24
N LEU A 7 -31.68 39.99 -14.35
CA LEU A 7 -31.12 39.27 -13.16
C LEU A 7 -32.13 39.19 -11.97
N PRO A 8 -31.81 38.72 -10.71
CA PRO A 8 -30.93 37.62 -10.19
C PRO A 8 -31.49 36.84 -8.93
N ALA A 9 -30.63 35.98 -8.33
CA ALA A 9 -30.35 35.86 -6.86
C ALA A 9 -31.15 34.98 -5.85
N ILE A 10 -30.43 34.66 -4.75
CA ILE A 10 -30.84 34.43 -3.32
C ILE A 10 -31.23 33.01 -2.81
N PHE A 11 -30.65 32.65 -1.65
CA PHE A 11 -31.05 31.59 -0.69
C PHE A 11 -31.83 32.20 0.49
N PRO A 12 -32.82 31.49 1.07
CA PRO A 12 -32.73 31.04 2.47
C PRO A 12 -33.17 29.57 2.65
N SER A 13 -32.88 28.79 3.70
CA SER A 13 -32.39 29.00 5.09
C SER A 13 -33.45 29.24 6.18
N THR A 14 -34.12 28.15 6.56
CA THR A 14 -34.96 27.88 7.74
C THR A 14 -35.03 26.34 7.93
N ASP A 15 -35.40 25.65 9.02
CA ASP A 15 -35.54 25.84 10.49
C ASP A 15 -35.76 24.41 11.08
N GLU A 16 -35.53 24.00 12.34
CA GLU A 16 -34.94 24.60 13.57
C GLU A 16 -34.51 23.46 14.56
N ILE A 17 -33.99 23.82 15.75
CA ILE A 17 -34.16 23.21 17.11
C ILE A 17 -34.46 21.67 17.21
N THR A 18 -33.71 20.86 17.96
CA THR A 18 -33.80 20.83 19.45
C THR A 18 -32.51 20.38 20.15
N GLU A 19 -32.27 20.95 21.33
CA GLU A 19 -31.23 20.59 22.30
C GLU A 19 -31.54 19.27 23.03
N GLU A 20 -30.54 18.66 23.69
CA GLU A 20 -30.44 18.66 25.16
C GLU A 20 -29.07 18.08 25.58
N ALA A 21 -28.48 18.63 26.64
CA ALA A 21 -27.15 18.23 27.12
C ALA A 21 -27.01 18.50 28.64
N GLU A 22 -27.54 17.60 29.48
CA GLU A 22 -27.46 17.74 30.94
C GLU A 22 -26.03 17.57 31.51
N THR A 23 -25.41 18.72 31.72
CA THR A 23 -24.60 19.10 32.89
C THR A 23 -24.23 18.00 33.92
N VAL A 24 -22.95 17.62 33.85
CA VAL A 24 -22.03 17.36 34.97
C VAL A 24 -22.56 17.73 36.37
N SER A 25 -22.79 16.73 37.23
CA SER A 25 -23.11 16.90 38.66
C SER A 25 -21.87 16.66 39.55
N LEU A 26 -21.09 17.72 39.79
CA LEU A 26 -19.81 17.65 40.53
C LEU A 26 -19.95 18.19 41.98
N VAL A 27 -20.51 17.38 42.88
CA VAL A 27 -20.64 17.75 44.32
C VAL A 27 -19.73 16.89 45.21
N ARG A 28 -18.80 17.59 45.86
CA ARG A 28 -17.78 17.09 46.79
C ARG A 28 -18.35 16.99 48.21
N VAL A 29 -18.35 15.80 48.80
CA VAL A 29 -18.55 15.61 50.26
C VAL A 29 -17.37 14.82 50.83
N SER A 30 -16.78 15.30 51.92
CA SER A 30 -15.54 14.76 52.46
C SER A 30 -15.51 14.79 54.00
N SER A 31 -15.59 13.62 54.64
CA SER A 31 -15.16 13.43 56.03
C SER A 31 -15.03 11.95 56.37
N LEU A 32 -13.83 11.54 56.81
CA LEU A 32 -13.57 10.27 57.51
C LEU A 32 -12.71 10.60 58.74
N PRO A 33 -12.99 10.03 59.92
CA PRO A 33 -12.31 10.41 61.17
C PRO A 33 -10.92 9.78 61.32
N SER A 34 -10.10 10.42 62.16
CA SER A 34 -8.71 10.04 62.47
C SER A 34 -8.59 8.81 63.38
N GLY A 35 -7.64 7.92 63.07
CA GLY A 35 -7.27 6.76 63.90
C GLY A 35 -5.79 6.79 64.33
N PHE A 36 -5.55 6.57 65.62
CA PHE A 36 -4.32 6.81 66.40
C PHE A 36 -3.00 6.15 65.90
N SER A 37 -1.89 6.72 66.39
CA SER A 37 -0.50 6.29 66.19
C SER A 37 -0.08 5.09 67.04
N SER A 38 0.83 4.26 66.53
CA SER A 38 1.73 3.46 67.36
C SER A 38 3.15 3.36 66.77
N GLN A 39 4.13 3.39 67.67
CA GLN A 39 5.55 3.29 67.38
C GLN A 39 5.95 1.83 67.13
N GLN A 40 6.99 1.58 66.31
CA GLN A 40 8.25 1.05 66.87
C GLN A 40 9.43 1.14 65.91
N ARG A 41 10.62 1.28 66.52
CA ARG A 41 11.92 1.44 65.86
C ARG A 41 12.83 0.30 66.30
N ARG A 42 13.32 -0.55 65.39
CA ARG A 42 14.51 -1.37 65.69
C ARG A 42 15.45 -1.50 64.48
N ARG A 43 16.72 -1.28 64.79
CA ARG A 43 17.86 -1.18 63.86
C ARG A 43 18.66 -2.48 63.93
N ARG A 44 19.04 -3.05 62.78
CA ARG A 44 20.11 -4.06 62.72
C ARG A 44 21.05 -3.73 61.56
N VAL A 45 22.34 -3.78 61.83
CA VAL A 45 23.44 -3.54 60.87
C VAL A 45 24.11 -4.87 60.60
N GLY A 46 24.56 -5.08 59.37
CA GLY A 46 25.35 -6.24 58.96
C GLY A 46 26.17 -5.88 57.73
N ASN A 47 27.40 -5.41 57.93
CA ASN A 47 28.36 -5.23 56.84
C ASN A 47 28.97 -6.60 56.49
N ASN A 48 29.32 -6.79 55.22
CA ASN A 48 30.49 -7.57 54.83
C ASN A 48 30.98 -7.11 53.46
N THR A 49 32.29 -7.22 53.22
CA THR A 49 32.99 -6.67 52.05
C THR A 49 33.88 -7.74 51.41
N ALA A 50 33.85 -7.89 50.08
CA ALA A 50 35.05 -8.07 49.23
C ALA A 50 34.71 -8.39 47.75
N SER A 51 35.38 -7.64 46.87
CA SER A 51 35.86 -7.98 45.51
C SER A 51 35.44 -9.28 44.78
N SER A 52 35.03 -9.13 43.52
CA SER A 52 35.64 -9.84 42.37
C SER A 52 35.33 -9.11 41.05
N LEU A 53 36.10 -9.37 39.98
CA LEU A 53 35.89 -8.78 38.65
C LEU A 53 34.89 -9.62 37.83
N GLY A 54 34.00 -8.96 37.09
CA GLY A 54 33.10 -9.61 36.14
C GLY A 54 32.51 -8.61 35.14
N ALA A 55 32.87 -8.74 33.86
CA ALA A 55 32.29 -7.93 32.79
C ALA A 55 30.89 -8.45 32.36
N LEU A 56 30.15 -7.62 31.62
CA LEU A 56 28.89 -7.93 30.89
C LEU A 56 27.57 -8.02 31.68
N PRO A 57 27.02 -6.90 32.20
CA PRO A 57 25.58 -6.78 32.46
C PRO A 57 24.76 -6.44 31.19
N ARG A 58 25.37 -5.73 30.23
CA ARG A 58 24.67 -5.04 29.13
C ARG A 58 23.89 -5.95 28.18
N ARG A 59 24.27 -7.22 28.04
CA ARG A 59 23.57 -8.20 27.18
C ARG A 59 22.23 -8.65 27.78
N GLN A 60 22.14 -8.78 29.11
CA GLN A 60 20.90 -9.23 29.76
C GLN A 60 19.82 -8.15 29.82
N GLN A 61 20.20 -6.87 30.02
CA GLN A 61 19.24 -5.75 30.02
C GLN A 61 18.57 -5.62 28.65
N PHE A 62 19.35 -5.57 27.58
CA PHE A 62 18.82 -5.43 26.22
C PHE A 62 17.90 -6.60 25.82
N SER A 63 18.26 -7.85 26.15
CA SER A 63 17.38 -9.02 25.93
C SER A 63 16.08 -8.95 26.73
N ARG A 64 16.08 -8.33 27.92
CA ARG A 64 14.91 -8.19 28.79
C ARG A 64 14.00 -7.04 28.33
N GLU A 65 14.57 -5.92 27.89
CA GLU A 65 13.87 -4.81 27.26
C GLU A 65 13.19 -5.25 25.95
N ILE A 66 13.91 -5.99 25.08
CA ILE A 66 13.34 -6.64 23.90
C ILE A 66 12.20 -7.59 24.29
N GLY A 67 12.38 -8.39 25.36
CA GLY A 67 11.35 -9.31 25.84
C GLY A 67 10.05 -8.62 26.26
N HIS A 68 10.14 -7.48 26.96
CA HIS A 68 8.96 -6.68 27.33
C HIS A 68 8.31 -6.02 26.10
N ALA A 69 9.09 -5.34 25.25
CA ALA A 69 8.55 -4.71 24.04
C ALA A 69 7.93 -5.74 23.06
N ALA A 70 8.50 -6.93 22.95
CA ALA A 70 7.93 -8.05 22.19
C ALA A 70 6.63 -8.58 22.82
N ALA A 71 6.54 -8.69 24.15
CA ALA A 71 5.32 -9.11 24.82
C ALA A 71 4.17 -8.10 24.63
N GLU A 72 4.47 -6.80 24.73
CA GLU A 72 3.50 -5.71 24.54
C GLU A 72 3.02 -5.64 23.08
N THR A 73 3.93 -5.69 22.11
CA THR A 73 3.57 -5.72 20.68
C THR A 73 2.84 -6.99 20.28
N TYR A 74 3.16 -8.15 20.88
CA TYR A 74 2.42 -9.40 20.66
C TYR A 74 0.99 -9.34 21.26
N LEU A 75 0.81 -8.71 22.43
CA LEU A 75 -0.51 -8.46 23.00
C LEU A 75 -1.34 -7.50 22.13
N LEU A 76 -0.75 -6.38 21.69
CA LEU A 76 -1.41 -5.39 20.84
C LEU A 76 -1.84 -5.98 19.49
N THR A 77 -0.93 -6.67 18.78
CA THR A 77 -1.25 -7.33 17.51
C THR A 77 -2.32 -8.42 17.67
N ARG A 78 -2.26 -9.22 18.75
CA ARG A 78 -3.28 -10.24 19.07
C ARG A 78 -4.65 -9.63 19.40
N LEU A 79 -4.69 -8.47 20.06
CA LEU A 79 -5.93 -7.73 20.33
C LEU A 79 -6.51 -7.14 19.05
N SER A 80 -5.70 -6.46 18.22
CA SER A 80 -6.11 -5.93 16.92
C SER A 80 -6.64 -7.04 16.00
N PHE A 81 -5.95 -8.18 15.93
CA PHE A 81 -6.38 -9.33 15.13
C PHE A 81 -7.68 -9.95 15.65
N LYS A 82 -7.87 -10.06 16.97
CA LYS A 82 -9.16 -10.44 17.55
C LYS A 82 -10.27 -9.45 17.17
N LEU A 83 -10.04 -8.14 17.30
CA LEU A 83 -11.05 -7.13 16.99
C LEU A 83 -11.47 -7.17 15.52
N LEU A 84 -10.50 -7.27 14.61
CA LEU A 84 -10.72 -7.42 13.16
C LEU A 84 -11.46 -8.73 12.80
N THR A 85 -11.28 -9.78 13.59
CA THR A 85 -11.99 -11.07 13.46
C THR A 85 -13.43 -10.98 13.97
N TYR A 86 -13.65 -10.38 15.15
CA TYR A 86 -14.98 -10.16 15.73
C TYR A 86 -15.88 -9.28 14.86
N LEU A 87 -15.30 -8.33 14.10
CA LEU A 87 -16.03 -7.50 13.15
C LEU A 87 -16.60 -8.30 11.95
N GLY A 88 -16.26 -9.59 11.79
CA GLY A 88 -16.68 -10.45 10.66
C GLY A 88 -16.03 -10.10 9.31
N VAL A 89 -15.55 -8.87 9.18
CA VAL A 89 -14.77 -8.32 8.07
C VAL A 89 -13.50 -9.15 7.83
N GLY A 90 -12.72 -9.44 8.88
CA GLY A 90 -11.40 -10.08 8.76
C GLY A 90 -11.37 -11.32 7.86
N TYR A 91 -12.15 -12.36 8.17
CA TYR A 91 -12.14 -13.61 7.39
C TYR A 91 -12.63 -13.41 5.94
N ARG A 92 -13.63 -12.55 5.72
CA ARG A 92 -14.14 -12.24 4.37
C ARG A 92 -13.10 -11.49 3.53
N TRP A 93 -12.32 -10.59 4.13
CA TRP A 93 -11.26 -9.88 3.43
C TRP A 93 -10.01 -10.76 3.22
N ILE A 94 -9.64 -11.59 4.20
CA ILE A 94 -8.55 -12.57 4.05
C ILE A 94 -8.86 -13.56 2.91
N THR A 95 -10.09 -14.09 2.83
CA THR A 95 -10.48 -15.00 1.74
C THR A 95 -10.54 -14.30 0.38
N ARG A 96 -10.96 -13.03 0.30
CA ARG A 96 -10.91 -12.23 -0.94
C ARG A 96 -9.47 -11.91 -1.38
N LEU A 97 -8.58 -11.56 -0.45
CA LEU A 97 -7.16 -11.32 -0.73
C LEU A 97 -6.44 -12.61 -1.13
N LEU A 98 -6.76 -13.75 -0.51
CA LEU A 98 -6.23 -15.06 -0.88
C LEU A 98 -6.72 -15.48 -2.28
N ALA A 99 -8.02 -15.27 -2.58
CA ALA A 99 -8.55 -15.52 -3.92
C ALA A 99 -7.91 -14.61 -4.98
N LEU A 100 -7.66 -13.34 -4.67
CA LEU A 100 -6.94 -12.41 -5.54
C LEU A 100 -5.47 -12.82 -5.74
N ALA A 101 -4.79 -13.28 -4.69
CA ALA A 101 -3.42 -13.77 -4.76
C ALA A 101 -3.31 -15.07 -5.59
N LEU A 102 -4.26 -16.00 -5.42
CA LEU A 102 -4.34 -17.22 -6.24
C LEU A 102 -4.68 -16.92 -7.71
N TYR A 103 -5.59 -15.98 -7.96
CA TYR A 103 -5.90 -15.49 -9.31
C TYR A 103 -4.67 -14.85 -9.96
N ALA A 104 -3.95 -13.99 -9.24
CA ALA A 104 -2.70 -13.40 -9.71
C ALA A 104 -1.62 -14.46 -9.97
N MET A 105 -1.43 -15.43 -9.06
CA MET A 105 -0.48 -16.53 -9.25
C MET A 105 -0.80 -17.40 -10.48
N LEU A 106 -2.08 -17.63 -10.78
CA LEU A 106 -2.52 -18.39 -11.95
C LEU A 106 -2.36 -17.60 -13.27
N LEU A 107 -2.52 -16.27 -13.21
CA LEU A 107 -2.40 -15.35 -14.35
C LEU A 107 -0.94 -15.00 -14.67
N MET A 108 -0.08 -14.88 -13.64
CA MET A 108 1.34 -14.52 -13.76
C MET A 108 2.14 -15.32 -14.79
N PRO A 109 2.10 -16.67 -14.87
CA PRO A 109 2.95 -17.41 -15.81
C PRO A 109 2.74 -17.01 -17.27
N GLY A 110 1.49 -16.77 -17.71
CA GLY A 110 1.21 -16.36 -19.09
C GLY A 110 1.70 -14.95 -19.41
N PHE A 111 1.51 -14.00 -18.48
CA PHE A 111 2.03 -12.63 -18.64
C PHE A 111 3.56 -12.58 -18.55
N LEU A 112 4.17 -13.43 -17.72
CA LEU A 112 5.62 -13.48 -17.52
C LEU A 112 6.35 -14.11 -18.72
N GLN A 113 5.74 -15.08 -19.41
CA GLN A 113 6.23 -15.61 -20.70
C GLN A 113 6.34 -14.48 -21.73
N VAL A 114 5.22 -13.81 -22.03
CA VAL A 114 5.18 -12.69 -23.00
C VAL A 114 6.16 -11.57 -22.62
N ALA A 115 6.27 -11.24 -21.33
CA ALA A 115 7.23 -10.25 -20.85
C ALA A 115 8.69 -10.71 -21.05
N TYR A 116 9.00 -11.98 -20.76
CA TYR A 116 10.33 -12.56 -20.97
C TYR A 116 10.72 -12.49 -22.45
N ASP A 117 9.84 -12.93 -23.35
CA ASP A 117 10.09 -12.91 -24.79
C ASP A 117 10.27 -11.46 -25.31
N TYR A 118 9.45 -10.53 -24.85
CA TYR A 118 9.60 -9.09 -25.14
C TYR A 118 10.93 -8.49 -24.65
N PHE A 119 11.42 -8.90 -23.47
CA PHE A 119 12.67 -8.37 -22.91
C PHE A 119 13.93 -9.06 -23.44
N PHE A 120 13.85 -10.34 -23.83
CA PHE A 120 15.01 -11.18 -24.18
C PHE A 120 15.15 -11.43 -25.69
N SER A 121 14.08 -11.32 -26.48
CA SER A 121 14.16 -11.50 -27.93
C SER A 121 14.95 -10.38 -28.62
N SER A 122 15.96 -10.78 -29.41
CA SER A 122 16.76 -9.89 -30.25
C SER A 122 15.98 -9.29 -31.43
N GLN A 123 14.81 -9.85 -31.75
CA GLN A 123 13.91 -9.36 -32.81
C GLN A 123 13.15 -8.08 -32.40
N VAL A 124 13.11 -7.72 -31.11
CA VAL A 124 12.41 -6.53 -30.61
C VAL A 124 13.36 -5.35 -30.46
N ARG A 125 13.40 -4.48 -31.49
CA ARG A 125 14.10 -3.18 -31.47
C ARG A 125 13.31 -2.19 -30.62
N ARG A 126 13.59 -2.19 -29.32
CA ARG A 126 12.91 -1.38 -28.30
C ARG A 126 13.27 0.11 -28.35
N SER A 127 12.28 0.95 -28.07
CA SER A 127 12.40 2.37 -27.71
C SER A 127 13.10 3.28 -28.74
N VAL A 128 12.89 2.98 -30.03
CA VAL A 128 13.26 3.81 -31.18
C VAL A 128 12.58 5.18 -31.03
N VAL A 129 13.35 6.27 -31.07
CA VAL A 129 12.83 7.64 -30.97
C VAL A 129 12.23 8.07 -32.30
N TYR A 130 11.04 8.67 -32.28
CA TYR A 130 10.41 9.28 -33.46
C TYR A 130 10.12 10.79 -33.32
N GLY A 131 10.38 11.38 -32.15
CA GLY A 131 10.26 12.82 -31.90
C GLY A 131 10.79 13.23 -30.53
N ASP A 132 10.72 14.53 -30.21
CA ASP A 132 11.54 15.12 -29.13
C ASP A 132 11.08 14.79 -27.70
N GLN A 133 9.81 14.43 -27.50
CA GLN A 133 9.29 14.11 -26.17
C GLN A 133 9.79 12.74 -25.69
N PRO A 134 10.01 12.53 -24.38
CA PRO A 134 10.51 11.26 -23.85
C PRO A 134 9.55 10.08 -24.12
N ARG A 135 8.25 10.36 -24.31
CA ARG A 135 7.21 9.39 -24.71
C ARG A 135 7.17 9.08 -26.21
N ASN A 136 7.76 9.91 -27.08
CA ASN A 136 7.75 9.73 -28.54
C ASN A 136 8.70 8.61 -28.97
N ARG A 137 8.37 7.40 -28.55
CA ARG A 137 9.16 6.18 -28.73
C ARG A 137 8.26 5.05 -29.20
N LEU A 138 8.81 4.16 -30.00
CA LEU A 138 8.12 2.96 -30.45
C LEU A 138 9.02 1.72 -30.30
N ASP A 139 8.38 0.56 -30.17
CA ASP A 139 9.07 -0.74 -30.22
C ASP A 139 8.77 -1.39 -31.57
N LEU A 140 9.82 -1.75 -32.31
CA LEU A 140 9.71 -2.48 -33.57
C LEU A 140 9.90 -3.98 -33.35
N TYR A 141 8.95 -4.77 -33.81
CA TYR A 141 9.00 -6.23 -33.87
C TYR A 141 9.35 -6.60 -35.31
N LEU A 142 10.53 -7.18 -35.51
CA LEU A 142 11.05 -7.54 -36.82
C LEU A 142 11.02 -9.06 -37.01
N PRO A 143 10.63 -9.57 -38.18
CA PRO A 143 10.71 -10.99 -38.50
C PRO A 143 12.17 -11.46 -38.64
N THR A 144 12.42 -12.75 -38.33
CA THR A 144 13.74 -13.41 -38.40
C THR A 144 14.45 -13.21 -39.74
N ASN A 145 13.70 -13.19 -40.85
CA ASN A 145 14.20 -12.90 -42.18
C ASN A 145 13.77 -11.48 -42.60
N THR A 146 14.65 -10.70 -43.24
CA THR A 146 14.33 -9.32 -43.69
C THR A 146 14.72 -9.06 -45.14
N ASP A 147 14.79 -10.12 -45.97
CA ASP A 147 15.33 -10.05 -47.34
C ASP A 147 14.29 -9.57 -48.37
N GLU A 148 13.01 -9.60 -48.02
CA GLU A 148 11.88 -9.23 -48.87
C GLU A 148 11.06 -8.05 -48.32
N LEU A 149 10.27 -7.40 -49.19
CA LEU A 149 9.36 -6.31 -48.84
C LEU A 149 8.17 -6.83 -48.03
N LYS A 150 8.25 -6.70 -46.71
CA LYS A 150 7.26 -7.20 -45.76
C LYS A 150 6.26 -6.11 -45.32
N PRO A 151 4.98 -6.46 -45.11
CA PRO A 151 3.97 -5.50 -44.68
C PRO A 151 4.28 -4.96 -43.28
N VAL A 152 3.95 -3.67 -43.06
CA VAL A 152 4.16 -2.97 -41.79
C VAL A 152 2.80 -2.68 -41.15
N VAL A 153 2.58 -3.19 -39.94
CA VAL A 153 1.40 -2.90 -39.12
C VAL A 153 1.79 -1.92 -38.00
N ILE A 154 1.10 -0.79 -37.92
CA ILE A 154 1.27 0.17 -36.84
C ILE A 154 0.20 -0.11 -35.78
N PHE A 155 0.63 -0.43 -34.56
CA PHE A 155 -0.26 -0.64 -33.42
C PHE A 155 -0.21 0.58 -32.49
N VAL A 156 -1.34 1.29 -32.41
CA VAL A 156 -1.55 2.39 -31.46
C VAL A 156 -2.32 1.86 -30.26
N THR A 157 -1.73 2.01 -29.08
CA THR A 157 -2.23 1.44 -27.82
C THR A 157 -3.41 2.22 -27.24
N GLY A 158 -4.35 1.52 -26.59
CA GLY A 158 -5.53 2.13 -25.95
C GLY A 158 -5.21 2.77 -24.58
N GLY A 159 -6.18 2.74 -23.66
CA GLY A 159 -5.97 3.22 -22.28
C GLY A 159 -6.49 4.63 -21.99
N ALA A 160 -7.52 5.07 -22.71
CA ALA A 160 -8.26 6.32 -22.50
C ALA A 160 -7.38 7.58 -22.41
N TRP A 161 -6.27 7.61 -23.16
CA TRP A 161 -5.25 8.67 -23.16
C TRP A 161 -4.52 8.90 -21.81
N ILE A 162 -4.70 8.01 -20.82
CA ILE A 162 -4.04 8.11 -19.50
C ILE A 162 -2.99 6.99 -19.29
N ILE A 163 -3.29 5.74 -19.66
CA ILE A 163 -2.48 4.55 -19.31
C ILE A 163 -2.04 3.75 -20.56
N GLY A 164 -2.05 4.39 -21.73
CA GLY A 164 -1.46 3.83 -22.95
C GLY A 164 0.06 3.65 -22.79
N TYR A 165 0.58 2.52 -23.28
CA TYR A 165 2.02 2.22 -23.36
C TYR A 165 2.29 1.19 -24.46
N LYS A 166 3.43 1.31 -25.16
CA LYS A 166 3.82 0.47 -26.30
C LYS A 166 3.92 -1.03 -26.00
N ALA A 167 4.42 -1.43 -24.83
CA ALA A 167 4.59 -2.84 -24.50
C ALA A 167 3.26 -3.60 -24.32
N TRP A 168 2.10 -2.93 -24.18
CA TRP A 168 0.79 -3.60 -24.23
C TRP A 168 0.51 -4.27 -25.58
N GLY A 169 1.16 -3.82 -26.67
CA GLY A 169 1.08 -4.46 -27.98
C GLY A 169 2.02 -5.66 -28.18
N SER A 170 2.85 -6.01 -27.19
CA SER A 170 3.94 -7.00 -27.34
C SER A 170 3.48 -8.38 -27.80
N LEU A 171 2.41 -8.92 -27.21
CA LEU A 171 1.83 -10.21 -27.61
C LEU A 171 1.44 -10.21 -29.11
N LEU A 172 0.79 -9.14 -29.56
CA LEU A 172 0.36 -8.98 -30.96
C LEU A 172 1.57 -8.78 -31.89
N GLY A 173 2.54 -7.97 -31.47
CA GLY A 173 3.77 -7.70 -32.21
C GLY A 173 4.57 -8.98 -32.47
N LEU A 174 4.72 -9.83 -31.46
CA LEU A 174 5.43 -11.10 -31.57
C LEU A 174 4.72 -12.08 -32.53
N HIS A 175 3.41 -12.33 -32.32
CA HIS A 175 2.62 -13.23 -33.18
C HIS A 175 2.50 -12.76 -34.64
N LEU A 176 2.74 -11.48 -34.94
CA LEU A 176 2.77 -10.97 -36.31
C LEU A 176 4.19 -11.02 -36.90
N ALA A 177 5.23 -10.75 -36.11
CA ALA A 177 6.63 -10.95 -36.53
C ALA A 177 6.95 -12.42 -36.87
N GLU A 178 6.35 -13.37 -36.15
CA GLU A 178 6.40 -14.81 -36.49
C GLU A 178 5.77 -15.16 -37.85
N ARG A 179 4.94 -14.26 -38.41
CA ARG A 179 4.25 -14.41 -39.71
C ARG A 179 4.82 -13.50 -40.79
N ASP A 180 6.07 -13.08 -40.65
CA ASP A 180 6.76 -12.19 -41.59
C ASP A 180 6.10 -10.78 -41.75
N ILE A 181 5.42 -10.30 -40.70
CA ILE A 181 4.81 -8.97 -40.65
C ILE A 181 5.60 -8.10 -39.66
N ILE A 182 6.09 -6.94 -40.11
CA ILE A 182 6.77 -5.98 -39.24
C ILE A 182 5.71 -5.24 -38.40
N VAL A 183 5.90 -5.13 -37.08
CA VAL A 183 4.97 -4.37 -36.21
C VAL A 183 5.68 -3.22 -35.51
N ALA A 184 5.06 -2.05 -35.53
CA ALA A 184 5.48 -0.86 -34.79
C ALA A 184 4.47 -0.53 -33.68
N CYS A 185 4.82 -0.78 -32.43
CA CYS A 185 3.99 -0.43 -31.27
C CYS A 185 4.37 0.98 -30.77
N ILE A 186 3.45 1.93 -30.90
CA ILE A 186 3.68 3.35 -30.60
C ILE A 186 3.23 3.71 -29.17
N ASP A 187 4.06 4.51 -28.48
CA ASP A 187 3.83 5.18 -27.19
C ASP A 187 3.60 6.67 -27.45
N TYR A 188 2.78 7.36 -26.65
CA TYR A 188 2.36 8.75 -26.85
C TYR A 188 2.07 9.49 -25.53
#